data_AF-A0AB34VJ74-F1
#
_entry.id   AF-A0AB34VJ74-F1
#
_cell.length_a   1.000
_cell.length_b   1.000
_cell.length_c   1.000
_cell.angle_alpha   90.00
_cell.angle_beta   90.00
_cell.angle_gamma   90.00
#
_symmetry.space_group_name_H-M   'P 1'
#
loop_
_entity.id
_entity.type
_entity.pdbx_description
1 polymer ?
#
loop_
_entity_poly.entity_id
_entity_poly.type
_entity_poly.pdbx_seq_one_letter_code
_entity_poly.pdbx_strand_id
1 'polypeptide(L)'
;MNIVCVAACTAGIAHTYIAREKMIKGAHALGHTIHVETQGTIGTENALDAETIAAADVVILAVDVKITGEERFRGKPIVRVKTEVVIKSPIKFLEKVADSLARA
;
A
#
# COMPACT_ATOMS: atom_id res chain seq x y z
N MET A 1 -0.89 -1.13 13.79
CA MET A 1 -0.29 -2.03 12.79
C MET A 1 0.71 -1.22 11.97
N ASN A 2 1.79 -1.85 11.54
CA ASN A 2 2.74 -1.31 10.58
C ASN A 2 2.37 -1.82 9.19
N ILE A 3 2.00 -0.90 8.32
CA ILE A 3 1.54 -1.20 6.96
C ILE A 3 2.55 -0.65 5.99
N VAL A 4 2.95 -1.47 5.02
CA VAL A 4 3.68 -0.97 3.85
C VAL A 4 2.78 -1.10 2.64
N CYS A 5 2.77 -0.07 1.80
CA CYS A 5 1.93 -0.03 0.62
C CYS A 5 2.75 0.39 -0.60
N VAL A 6 2.45 -0.21 -1.75
CA VAL A 6 2.96 0.26 -3.03
C VAL A 6 1.77 0.70 -3.87
N ALA A 7 1.79 1.95 -4.31
CA ALA A 7 0.80 2.54 -5.20
C ALA A 7 1.38 2.67 -6.61
N ALA A 8 0.72 2.06 -7.60
CA ALA A 8 1.13 2.17 -9.01
C ALA A 8 -0.07 2.15 -9.95
N CYS A 9 -0.28 3.23 -10.70
CA CYS A 9 -1.38 3.36 -11.65
C CYS A 9 -0.85 3.67 -13.06
N THR A 10 -1.32 2.92 -14.06
CA THR A 10 -1.07 3.18 -15.50
C THR A 10 -1.73 4.45 -16.00
N ALA A 11 -2.81 4.88 -15.35
CA ALA A 11 -3.56 6.07 -15.74
C ALA A 11 -2.76 7.37 -15.52
N GLY A 12 -1.71 7.34 -14.68
CA GLY A 12 -0.80 8.46 -14.48
C GLY A 12 -0.49 8.75 -13.01
N ILE A 13 0.42 9.71 -12.80
CA ILE A 13 0.96 10.09 -11.48
C ILE A 13 -0.11 10.61 -10.51
N ALA A 14 -1.17 11.24 -11.03
CA ALA A 14 -2.23 11.83 -10.22
C ALA A 14 -2.95 10.76 -9.38
N HIS A 15 -3.41 9.67 -10.00
CA HIS A 15 -4.07 8.59 -9.28
C HIS A 15 -3.13 7.89 -8.30
N THR A 16 -1.86 7.73 -8.65
CA THR A 16 -0.85 7.18 -7.74
C THR A 16 -0.70 8.02 -6.48
N TYR A 17 -0.58 9.35 -6.60
CA TYR A 17 -0.47 10.24 -5.44
C TYR A 17 -1.76 10.34 -4.63
N ILE A 18 -2.92 10.33 -5.28
CA ILE A 18 -4.22 10.32 -4.58
C ILE A 18 -4.37 9.02 -3.79
N ALA A 19 -4.05 7.87 -4.39
CA ALA A 19 -4.07 6.58 -3.70
C ALA A 19 -3.16 6.60 -2.47
N ARG A 20 -1.93 7.12 -2.61
CA ARG A 20 -1.01 7.32 -1.50
C ARG A 20 -1.61 8.14 -0.38
N GLU A 21 -2.09 9.35 -0.69
CA GLU A 21 -2.59 10.28 0.33
C GLU A 21 -3.83 9.70 1.05
N LYS A 22 -4.73 9.03 0.30
CA LYS A 22 -5.91 8.37 0.84
C LYS A 22 -5.55 7.24 1.79
N MET A 23 -4.55 6.43 1.44
CA MET A 23 -4.05 5.34 2.27
C MET A 23 -3.39 5.86 3.55
N ILE A 24 -2.58 6.92 3.46
CA ILE A 24 -1.99 7.59 4.62
C ILE A 24 -3.10 8.10 5.54
N LYS A 25 -3.99 8.95 5.03
CA LYS A 25 -5.10 9.51 5.83
C LYS A 25 -5.97 8.41 6.45
N GLY A 26 -6.28 7.36 5.70
CA GLY A 26 -7.08 6.23 6.19
C GLY A 26 -6.40 5.43 7.30
N ALA A 27 -5.11 5.14 7.16
CA ALA A 27 -4.37 4.42 8.19
C ALA A 27 -4.20 5.25 9.46
N HIS A 28 -3.87 6.54 9.32
CA HIS A 28 -3.77 7.46 10.45
C HIS A 28 -5.12 7.60 11.19
N ALA A 29 -6.25 7.64 10.47
CA ALA A 29 -7.58 7.67 11.09
C ALA A 29 -7.88 6.42 11.93
N LEU A 30 -7.27 5.28 11.60
CA LEU A 30 -7.38 4.02 12.33
C LEU A 30 -6.26 3.83 13.37
N GLY A 31 -5.38 4.82 13.57
CA GLY A 31 -4.24 4.71 14.48
C GLY A 31 -3.17 3.71 14.00
N HIS A 32 -3.00 3.55 12.70
CA HIS A 32 -2.00 2.68 12.09
C HIS A 32 -0.88 3.49 11.44
N THR A 33 0.33 2.94 11.48
CA THR A 33 1.49 3.50 10.79
C THR A 33 1.52 2.93 9.38
N ILE A 34 1.64 3.80 8.38
CA ILE A 34 1.73 3.36 6.98
C ILE A 34 2.85 4.07 6.24
N HIS A 35 3.60 3.29 5.46
CA HIS A 35 4.57 3.80 4.50
C HIS A 35 4.11 3.43 3.10
N VAL A 36 4.05 4.42 2.21
CA VAL A 36 3.55 4.22 0.85
C VAL A 36 4.61 4.61 -0.16
N GLU A 37 5.11 3.62 -0.88
CA GLU A 37 5.95 3.80 -2.07
C GLU A 37 5.07 4.04 -3.29
N THR A 38 5.49 4.94 -4.16
CA THR A 38 4.79 5.26 -5.41
C THR A 38 5.65 4.87 -6.59
N GLN A 39 5.14 4.02 -7.47
CA GLN A 39 5.80 3.63 -8.72
C GLN A 39 4.99 4.15 -9.91
N GLY A 40 5.60 5.02 -10.71
CA GLY A 40 4.98 5.61 -11.90
C GLY A 40 5.91 5.66 -13.09
N THR A 41 5.48 6.34 -14.15
CA THR A 41 6.27 6.53 -15.38
C THR A 41 7.57 7.31 -15.14
N ILE A 42 7.59 8.16 -14.11
CA ILE A 42 8.76 8.93 -13.69
C ILE A 42 9.73 8.15 -12.80
N GLY A 43 9.38 6.92 -12.41
CA GLY A 43 10.17 6.06 -11.55
C GLY A 43 9.51 5.78 -10.19
N THR A 44 10.34 5.29 -9.26
CA THR A 44 9.94 4.97 -7.88
C THR A 44 10.26 6.15 -6.96
N GLU A 45 9.28 6.59 -6.20
CA GLU A 45 9.42 7.62 -5.17
C GLU A 45 8.96 7.08 -3.81
N ASN A 46 9.51 7.65 -2.73
CA ASN A 46 9.25 7.20 -1.35
C ASN A 46 9.52 5.70 -1.18
N ALA A 47 10.65 5.25 -1.75
CA ALA A 47 11.01 3.85 -1.77
C ALA A 47 11.00 3.26 -0.35
N LEU A 48 10.37 2.09 -0.21
CA LEU A 48 10.31 1.40 1.08
C LEU A 48 11.69 0.87 1.44
N ASP A 49 12.10 1.11 2.68
CA ASP A 49 13.35 0.58 3.21
C ASP A 49 13.20 -0.88 3.65
N ALA A 50 14.30 -1.62 3.68
CA ALA A 50 14.27 -3.04 4.05
C ALA A 50 13.82 -3.23 5.50
N GLU A 51 14.22 -2.33 6.40
CA GLU A 51 13.76 -2.32 7.79
C GLU A 51 12.25 -2.09 7.89
N THR A 52 11.70 -1.16 7.13
CA THR A 52 10.26 -0.86 7.13
C THR A 52 9.46 -2.08 6.64
N ILE A 53 9.95 -2.76 5.61
CA ILE A 53 9.32 -3.99 5.09
C ILE A 53 9.41 -5.12 6.13
N ALA A 54 10.54 -5.26 6.81
CA ALA A 54 10.73 -6.26 7.85
C ALA A 54 9.83 -6.01 9.07
N ALA A 55 9.63 -4.75 9.47
CA ALA A 55 8.74 -4.35 10.57
C ALA A 55 7.25 -4.34 10.19
N ALA A 56 6.92 -4.48 8.91
CA ALA A 56 5.54 -4.47 8.44
C ALA A 56 4.77 -5.73 8.87
N ASP A 57 3.57 -5.52 9.39
CA ASP A 57 2.59 -6.58 9.63
C ASP A 57 1.99 -7.06 8.31
N VAL A 58 1.79 -6.14 7.35
CA VAL A 58 1.16 -6.43 6.06
C VAL A 58 1.67 -5.54 4.94
N VAL A 59 1.72 -6.13 3.74
CA VAL A 59 2.08 -5.44 2.50
C VAL A 59 0.84 -5.27 1.64
N ILE A 60 0.51 -4.03 1.26
CA ILE A 60 -0.63 -3.68 0.42
C ILE A 60 -0.13 -3.23 -0.96
N LEU A 61 -0.38 -4.03 -1.99
CA LEU A 61 -0.08 -3.65 -3.36
C LEU A 61 -1.33 -3.04 -3.99
N ALA A 62 -1.46 -1.72 -3.88
CA ALA A 62 -2.48 -0.92 -4.52
C ALA A 62 -2.04 -0.58 -5.95
N VAL A 63 -2.08 -1.55 -6.85
CA VAL A 63 -1.44 -1.47 -8.16
C VAL A 63 -2.40 -1.91 -9.27
N ASP A 64 -2.36 -1.21 -10.40
CA ASP A 64 -3.05 -1.63 -11.63
C ASP A 64 -2.11 -2.34 -12.62
N VAL A 65 -0.80 -2.30 -12.35
CA VAL A 65 0.27 -2.95 -13.11
C VAL A 65 1.20 -3.75 -12.23
N LYS A 66 1.99 -4.60 -12.89
CA LYS A 66 3.12 -5.27 -12.25
C LYS A 66 4.14 -4.21 -11.82
N ILE A 67 4.57 -4.32 -10.57
CA ILE A 67 5.58 -3.45 -9.98
C ILE A 67 6.93 -4.15 -9.93
N THR A 68 7.98 -3.36 -9.86
CA THR A 68 9.34 -3.87 -9.67
C THR A 68 9.61 -4.04 -8.18
N GLY A 69 10.41 -5.05 -7.81
CA GLY A 69 10.80 -5.27 -6.41
C GLY A 69 9.78 -6.03 -5.56
N GLU A 70 8.77 -6.66 -6.19
CA GLU A 70 7.78 -7.52 -5.50
C GLU A 70 8.44 -8.64 -4.67
N GLU A 71 9.64 -9.08 -5.06
CA GLU A 71 10.44 -10.08 -4.35
C GLU A 71 10.83 -9.68 -2.93
N ARG A 72 10.97 -8.38 -2.66
CA ARG A 72 11.33 -7.84 -1.33
C ARG A 72 10.26 -8.10 -0.28
N PHE A 73 9.03 -8.36 -0.72
CA PHE A 73 7.87 -8.63 0.13
C PHE A 73 7.65 -10.14 0.38
N ARG A 74 8.52 -11.01 -0.14
CA ARG A 74 8.39 -12.47 0.07
C ARG A 74 8.38 -12.82 1.55
N GLY A 75 7.45 -13.68 1.93
CA GLY A 75 7.28 -14.16 3.32
C GLY A 75 6.41 -13.25 4.20
N LYS A 76 5.99 -12.08 3.71
CA LYS A 76 4.98 -11.23 4.37
C LYS A 76 3.58 -11.51 3.80
N PRO A 77 2.51 -11.26 4.56
CA PRO A 77 1.16 -11.30 4.01
C PRO A 77 0.98 -10.13 3.03
N ILE A 78 0.67 -10.48 1.77
CA ILE A 78 0.51 -9.52 0.67
C ILE A 78 -0.97 -9.44 0.30
N VAL A 79 -1.52 -8.23 0.32
CA VAL A 79 -2.88 -7.94 -0.17
C VAL A 79 -2.78 -7.13 -1.44
N ARG A 80 -3.25 -7.69 -2.56
CA ARG A 80 -3.28 -7.01 -3.86
C ARG A 80 -4.65 -6.41 -4.11
N VAL A 81 -4.69 -5.14 -4.53
CA VAL A 81 -5.93 -4.42 -4.82
C VAL A 81 -5.69 -3.40 -5.92
N LYS A 82 -6.74 -3.03 -6.65
CA LYS A 82 -6.67 -1.92 -7.60
C LYS A 82 -6.54 -0.58 -6.87
N THR A 83 -5.78 0.34 -7.47
CA THR A 83 -5.66 1.74 -7.00
C THR A 83 -7.01 2.41 -6.80
N GLU A 84 -7.99 2.13 -7.66
CA GLU A 84 -9.33 2.72 -7.55
C GLU A 84 -10.02 2.39 -6.21
N VAL A 85 -9.85 1.18 -5.68
CA VAL A 85 -10.52 0.74 -4.45
C VAL A 85 -10.01 1.55 -3.25
N VAL A 86 -8.70 1.74 -3.18
CA VAL A 86 -8.07 2.52 -2.09
C VAL A 86 -8.35 4.01 -2.21
N ILE A 87 -8.62 4.51 -3.42
CA ILE A 87 -9.04 5.91 -3.63
C ILE A 87 -10.47 6.12 -3.15
N LYS A 88 -11.39 5.21 -3.53
CA LYS A 88 -12.82 5.31 -3.20
C LYS A 88 -13.09 5.06 -1.72
N SER A 89 -12.48 4.04 -1.13
CA SER A 89 -12.80 3.55 0.20
C SER A 89 -11.57 3.08 0.99
N PRO A 90 -10.61 3.97 1.32
CA PRO A 90 -9.36 3.59 2.00
C PRO A 90 -9.58 3.00 3.39
N ILE A 91 -10.42 3.64 4.21
CA ILE A 91 -10.66 3.24 5.61
C ILE A 91 -11.28 1.84 5.66
N LYS A 92 -12.40 1.65 4.96
CA LYS A 92 -13.12 0.36 4.90
C LYS A 92 -12.22 -0.77 4.37
N PHE A 93 -11.34 -0.46 3.41
CA PHE A 93 -10.38 -1.42 2.92
C PHE A 93 -9.35 -1.80 3.99
N LEU A 94 -8.77 -0.81 4.67
CA LEU A 94 -7.80 -1.02 5.74
C LEU A 94 -8.40 -1.80 6.93
N GLU A 95 -9.64 -1.49 7.32
CA GLU A 95 -10.36 -2.25 8.36
C GLU A 95 -10.52 -3.72 7.96
N LYS A 96 -10.88 -3.99 6.70
CA LYS A 96 -11.01 -5.36 6.19
C LYS A 96 -9.67 -6.10 6.18
N VAL A 97 -8.58 -5.40 5.85
CA VAL A 97 -7.22 -5.98 5.91
C VAL A 97 -6.85 -6.29 7.36
N ALA A 98 -7.09 -5.37 8.30
CA ALA A 98 -6.85 -5.58 9.72
C ALA A 98 -7.63 -6.77 10.29
N ASP A 99 -8.93 -6.85 9.98
CA ASP A 99 -9.78 -7.97 10.39
C ASP A 99 -9.29 -9.31 9.82
N SER A 100 -8.87 -9.33 8.55
CA SER A 100 -8.34 -10.55 7.93
C SER A 100 -7.04 -11.01 8.56
N LEU A 101 -6.18 -10.10 9.02
CA LEU A 101 -4.93 -10.43 9.72
C LEU A 101 -5.19 -10.91 11.15
N ALA A 102 -6.18 -10.34 11.84
CA ALA A 102 -6.56 -10.76 13.18
C ALA A 102 -7.13 -12.19 13.25
N ARG A 103 -7.59 -12.73 12.10
CA ARG A 103 -8.19 -14.06 11.98
C ARG A 103 -7.23 -15.12 11.40
N ALA A 104 -6.06 -14.71 10.92
CA ALA A 104 -5.05 -15.58 10.32
C ALA A 104 -4.02 -16.04 11.35
#